data_AF-A0A1V6P5I9-F1
#
_entry.id   AF-A0A1V6P5I9-F1
#
_cell.length_a   1.000
_cell.length_b   1.000
_cell.length_c   1.000
_cell.angle_alpha   90.00
_cell.angle_beta   90.00
_cell.angle_gamma   90.00
#
_symmetry.space_group_name_H-M   'P 1'
#
loop_
_entity.id
_entity.type
_entity.pdbx_description
1 polymer ?
#
loop_
_entity_poly.entity_id
_entity_poly.type
_entity_poly.pdbx_seq_one_letter_code
_entity_poly.pdbx_strand_id
1 'polypeptide(L)'
;MTSLLDLPSEIRLIIYIHLLNPNEYVKGYRKLRDQWSSSVAGGPLCTLPRPYVKRYTPSILLLNKKITTEALHYLYRIPLNLYGTPSTYFVMRQMDITEFISEHYLQRIRVGILRLNHANKHFVLSLLDVWGAENRLERLEVYRPKTQPDGQHWKVVESRLWTFSSMVPVVFYEVDNPLKVEPSRTT
;
A
#
# COMPACT_ATOMS: atom_id res chain seq x y z
N MET A 1 3.98 4.98 38.65
CA MET A 1 3.94 4.32 37.33
C MET A 1 3.95 5.41 36.29
N THR A 2 4.94 5.44 35.40
CA THR A 2 5.04 6.44 34.33
C THR A 2 4.17 6.02 33.15
N SER A 3 3.24 6.88 32.75
CA SER A 3 2.37 6.66 31.58
C SER A 3 3.03 7.20 30.31
N LEU A 4 2.69 6.64 29.15
CA LEU A 4 3.11 7.18 27.86
C LEU A 4 2.69 8.65 27.71
N LEU A 5 1.53 9.02 28.26
CA LEU A 5 0.99 10.38 28.19
C LEU A 5 1.74 11.39 29.07
N ASP A 6 2.55 10.93 30.02
CA ASP A 6 3.37 11.79 30.86
C ASP A 6 4.65 12.23 30.14
N LEU A 7 4.95 11.62 28.99
CA LEU A 7 6.10 11.98 28.17
C LEU A 7 5.79 13.23 27.33
N PRO A 8 6.79 14.09 27.10
CA PRO A 8 6.69 15.20 26.15
C PRO A 8 6.25 14.74 24.76
N SER A 9 5.58 15.61 24.02
CA SER A 9 5.08 15.36 22.65
C SER A 9 6.18 14.87 21.70
N GLU A 10 7.39 15.40 21.85
CA GLU A 10 8.53 15.11 20.99
C GLU A 10 8.97 13.66 21.16
N ILE A 11 9.00 13.18 22.41
CA ILE A 11 9.35 11.79 22.72
C ILE A 11 8.26 10.84 22.23
N ARG A 12 6.99 11.21 22.41
CA ARG A 12 5.86 10.42 21.91
C ARG A 12 5.87 10.32 20.38
N LEU A 13 6.21 11.40 19.69
CA LEU A 13 6.39 11.43 18.24
C LEU A 13 7.46 10.44 17.77
N ILE A 14 8.63 10.42 18.42
CA ILE A 14 9.71 9.46 18.10
C ILE A 14 9.21 8.02 18.28
N ILE A 15 8.49 7.75 19.39
CA ILE A 15 7.90 6.45 19.66
C ILE A 15 6.92 6.04 18.55
N TYR A 16 6.02 6.95 18.14
CA TYR A 16 5.05 6.67 17.08
C TYR A 16 5.72 6.35 15.75
N ILE A 17 6.77 7.08 15.37
CA ILE A 17 7.50 6.81 14.11
C ILE A 17 8.08 5.40 14.09
N HIS A 18 8.59 4.91 15.23
CA HIS A 18 9.16 3.56 15.30
C HIS A 18 8.10 2.45 15.38
N LEU A 19 6.96 2.71 16.02
CA LEU A 19 5.90 1.72 16.20
C LEU A 19 4.92 1.62 15.02
N LEU A 20 4.83 2.67 14.20
CA LEU A 20 3.88 2.77 13.10
C LEU A 20 4.62 2.58 11.78
N ASN A 21 4.58 1.36 11.24
CA ASN A 21 5.08 1.09 9.89
C ASN A 21 3.93 0.65 8.97
N PRO A 22 3.40 1.55 8.11
CA PRO A 22 2.29 1.21 7.23
C PRO A 22 2.69 0.25 6.11
N ASN A 23 3.98 0.05 5.84
CA ASN A 23 4.49 -0.79 4.76
C ASN A 23 4.68 -2.26 5.16
N GLU A 24 4.32 -2.64 6.40
CA GLU A 24 4.46 -4.03 6.85
C GLU A 24 3.57 -5.04 6.12
N TYR A 25 2.46 -4.57 5.51
CA TYR A 25 1.55 -5.43 4.74
C TYR A 25 2.26 -6.19 3.61
N VAL A 26 3.39 -5.69 3.12
CA VAL A 26 4.25 -6.33 2.11
C VAL A 26 4.76 -7.69 2.59
N LYS A 27 4.93 -7.89 3.90
CA LYS A 27 5.25 -9.22 4.47
C LYS A 27 4.13 -10.22 4.15
N GLY A 28 2.88 -9.77 4.16
CA GLY A 28 1.71 -10.55 3.75
C GLY A 28 1.75 -10.94 2.27
N TYR A 29 2.16 -10.01 1.39
CA TYR A 29 2.35 -10.30 -0.04
C TYR A 29 3.40 -11.39 -0.26
N ARG A 30 4.53 -11.28 0.45
CA ARG A 30 5.61 -12.27 0.37
C ARG A 30 5.14 -13.64 0.84
N LYS A 31 4.48 -13.71 2.00
CA LYS A 31 3.96 -14.97 2.55
C LYS A 31 3.01 -15.67 1.57
N LEU A 32 2.11 -14.93 0.92
CA LEU A 32 1.20 -15.47 -0.08
C LEU A 32 1.92 -15.98 -1.32
N ARG A 33 2.88 -15.18 -1.83
CA ARG A 33 3.71 -15.57 -2.97
C ARG A 33 4.49 -16.86 -2.69
N ASP A 34 5.11 -16.96 -1.52
CA ASP A 34 5.89 -18.12 -1.11
C ASP A 34 4.98 -19.35 -0.97
N GLN A 35 3.83 -19.20 -0.30
CA GLN A 35 2.83 -20.27 -0.15
C GLN A 35 2.37 -20.81 -1.50
N TRP A 36 2.13 -19.95 -2.49
CA TRP A 36 1.73 -20.39 -3.83
C TRP A 36 2.86 -21.01 -4.63
N SER A 37 4.09 -20.50 -4.49
CA SER A 37 5.25 -21.07 -5.16
C SER A 37 5.55 -22.49 -4.65
N SER A 38 5.30 -22.76 -3.37
CA SER A 38 5.45 -24.09 -2.77
C SER A 38 4.30 -25.06 -3.06
N SER A 39 3.10 -24.57 -3.41
CA SER A 39 1.92 -25.40 -3.65
C SER A 39 1.75 -25.87 -5.10
N VAL A 40 2.69 -25.53 -5.99
CA VAL A 40 2.77 -26.06 -7.38
C VAL A 40 3.14 -27.57 -7.42
N ALA A 41 3.30 -28.21 -6.26
CA ALA A 41 3.50 -29.65 -6.14
C ALA A 41 2.20 -30.45 -6.40
N GLY A 42 1.80 -30.55 -7.67
CA GLY A 42 1.12 -31.72 -8.26
C GLY A 42 -0.34 -32.01 -7.93
N GLY A 43 -1.08 -31.14 -7.23
CA GLY A 43 -2.50 -31.36 -6.89
C GLY A 43 -3.50 -30.44 -7.63
N PRO A 44 -4.78 -30.82 -7.74
CA PRO A 44 -5.82 -29.95 -8.28
C PRO A 44 -6.02 -28.71 -7.38
N LEU A 45 -6.05 -27.53 -7.97
CA LEU A 45 -6.05 -26.24 -7.26
C LEU A 45 -7.26 -26.05 -6.31
N CYS A 46 -8.36 -26.77 -6.53
CA CYS A 46 -9.55 -26.71 -5.70
C CYS A 46 -9.38 -27.34 -4.30
N THR A 47 -8.32 -28.12 -4.07
CA THR A 47 -8.02 -28.70 -2.75
C THR A 47 -7.14 -27.78 -1.90
N LEU A 48 -6.57 -26.72 -2.48
CA LEU A 48 -5.75 -25.77 -1.76
C LEU A 48 -6.63 -24.89 -0.85
N PRO A 49 -6.29 -24.74 0.44
CA PRO A 49 -7.07 -23.89 1.34
C PRO A 49 -7.01 -22.44 0.86
N ARG A 50 -8.16 -21.76 0.90
CA ARG A 50 -8.22 -20.34 0.56
C ARG A 50 -7.33 -19.55 1.52
N PRO A 51 -6.43 -18.69 1.01
CA PRO A 51 -5.56 -17.91 1.87
C PRO A 51 -6.38 -16.90 2.67
N TYR A 52 -6.19 -16.90 3.98
CA TYR A 52 -6.77 -15.90 4.87
C TYR A 52 -5.73 -14.80 5.13
N VAL A 53 -6.02 -13.58 4.67
CA VAL A 53 -5.18 -12.41 4.93
C VAL A 53 -5.53 -11.86 6.31
N LYS A 54 -4.60 -12.01 7.27
CA LYS A 54 -4.75 -11.41 8.59
C LYS A 54 -4.31 -9.94 8.54
N ARG A 55 -5.25 -9.01 8.66
CA ARG A 55 -4.94 -7.59 8.88
C ARG A 55 -4.40 -7.39 10.29
N TYR A 56 -3.36 -6.56 10.42
CA TYR A 56 -2.77 -6.21 11.70
C TYR A 56 -3.06 -4.75 12.01
N THR A 57 -3.55 -4.48 13.21
CA THR A 57 -3.67 -3.11 13.74
C THR A 57 -2.55 -2.91 14.76
N PRO A 58 -1.72 -1.86 14.62
CA PRO A 58 -0.67 -1.56 15.59
C PRO A 58 -1.23 -1.45 17.00
N SER A 59 -0.63 -2.15 17.96
CA SER A 59 -1.09 -2.21 19.36
C SER A 59 -1.18 -0.83 20.01
N ILE A 60 -0.32 0.10 19.62
CA ILE A 60 -0.32 1.50 20.10
C ILE A 60 -1.66 2.21 19.84
N LEU A 61 -2.37 1.85 18.76
CA LEU A 61 -3.67 2.41 18.42
C LEU A 61 -4.81 1.86 19.29
N LEU A 62 -4.55 0.79 20.03
CA LEU A 62 -5.53 0.10 20.87
C LEU A 62 -5.43 0.50 22.36
N LEU A 63 -4.41 1.27 22.75
CA LEU A 63 -4.16 1.60 24.16
C LEU A 63 -5.13 2.63 24.74
N ASN A 64 -5.28 3.77 24.06
CA ASN A 64 -6.07 4.90 24.58
C ASN A 64 -6.53 5.82 23.45
N LYS A 65 -7.77 6.31 23.50
CA LYS A 65 -8.33 7.21 22.47
C LYS A 65 -7.46 8.43 22.16
N LYS A 66 -6.87 9.08 23.17
CA LYS A 66 -5.98 10.23 22.98
C LYS A 66 -4.69 9.84 22.24
N ILE A 67 -4.08 8.73 22.66
CA ILE A 67 -2.91 8.15 21.98
C ILE A 67 -3.26 7.78 20.55
N THR A 68 -4.41 7.15 20.32
CA THR A 68 -4.89 6.76 19.00
C THR A 68 -5.06 7.98 18.09
N THR A 69 -5.72 9.05 18.56
CA THR A 69 -5.93 10.25 17.75
C THR A 69 -4.61 10.91 17.33
N GLU A 70 -3.64 10.94 18.24
CA GLU A 70 -2.31 11.52 18.00
C GLU A 70 -1.49 10.62 17.06
N ALA A 71 -1.43 9.33 17.34
CA ALA A 71 -0.73 8.34 16.53
C ALA A 71 -1.30 8.26 15.09
N LEU A 72 -2.63 8.30 14.92
CA LEU A 72 -3.26 8.32 13.60
C LEU A 72 -2.89 9.57 12.81
N HIS A 73 -2.80 10.73 13.47
CA HIS A 73 -2.37 11.96 12.82
C HIS A 73 -0.99 11.83 12.17
N TYR A 74 -0.06 11.14 12.85
CA TYR A 74 1.25 10.83 12.31
C TYR A 74 1.21 9.71 11.26
N LEU A 75 0.46 8.64 11.51
CA LEU A 75 0.33 7.51 10.59
C LEU A 75 -0.07 7.96 9.18
N TYR A 76 -1.07 8.84 9.07
CA TYR A 76 -1.55 9.36 7.78
C TYR A 76 -0.53 10.21 7.02
N ARG A 77 0.50 10.74 7.70
CA ARG A 77 1.60 11.50 7.10
C ARG A 77 2.73 10.63 6.60
N ILE A 78 2.82 9.38 7.06
CA ILE A 78 3.87 8.44 6.62
C ILE A 78 3.56 8.02 5.17
N PRO A 79 4.52 8.16 4.23
CA PRO A 79 4.31 7.72 2.86
C PRO A 79 4.00 6.23 2.77
N LEU A 80 2.89 5.90 2.12
CA LEU A 80 2.48 4.51 1.89
C LEU A 80 3.02 4.03 0.56
N ASN A 81 3.92 3.04 0.58
CA ASN A 81 4.36 2.35 -0.61
C ASN A 81 3.32 1.31 -1.01
N LEU A 82 2.72 1.51 -2.17
CA LEU A 82 1.69 0.67 -2.78
C LEU A 82 2.32 -0.18 -3.88
N TYR A 83 2.40 -1.48 -3.61
CA TYR A 83 2.90 -2.46 -4.57
C TYR A 83 1.72 -3.18 -5.23
N GLY A 84 1.86 -3.53 -6.50
CA GLY A 84 0.83 -4.29 -7.20
C GLY A 84 0.48 -5.59 -6.46
N THR A 85 -0.83 -5.88 -6.34
CA THR A 85 -1.31 -7.10 -5.69
C THR A 85 -0.72 -8.35 -6.35
N PRO A 86 -0.32 -9.37 -5.57
CA PRO A 86 0.16 -10.62 -6.13
C PRO A 86 -0.87 -11.22 -7.09
N SER A 87 -0.45 -11.63 -8.30
CA SER A 87 -1.35 -12.27 -9.25
C SER A 87 -1.75 -13.65 -8.74
N THR A 88 -3.03 -13.83 -8.53
CA THR A 88 -3.66 -15.00 -7.90
C THR A 88 -4.30 -15.91 -8.94
N TYR A 89 -3.70 -16.00 -10.13
CA TYR A 89 -4.20 -16.84 -11.24
C TYR A 89 -4.48 -18.28 -10.79
N PHE A 90 -3.73 -18.79 -9.81
CA PHE A 90 -3.87 -20.15 -9.27
C PHE A 90 -5.04 -20.35 -8.30
N VAL A 91 -5.72 -19.30 -7.84
CA VAL A 91 -6.80 -19.39 -6.83
C VAL A 91 -8.15 -18.93 -7.40
N MET A 92 -8.24 -18.69 -8.71
CA MET A 92 -9.46 -18.18 -9.39
C MET A 92 -10.08 -16.94 -8.72
N ARG A 93 -9.30 -16.17 -7.96
CA ARG A 93 -9.78 -15.01 -7.19
C ARG A 93 -8.79 -13.90 -7.31
N GLN A 94 -9.15 -12.79 -7.92
CA GLN A 94 -8.34 -11.58 -7.88
C GLN A 94 -8.33 -10.98 -6.47
N MET A 95 -7.13 -10.77 -5.91
CA MET A 95 -7.00 -10.12 -4.61
C MET A 95 -6.98 -8.61 -4.75
N ASP A 96 -7.68 -7.96 -3.83
CA ASP A 96 -7.72 -6.51 -3.73
C ASP A 96 -6.78 -5.99 -2.62
N ILE A 97 -6.25 -4.78 -2.79
CA ILE A 97 -5.40 -4.12 -1.78
C ILE A 97 -6.15 -3.89 -0.47
N THR A 98 -7.47 -3.68 -0.56
CA THR A 98 -8.35 -3.48 0.59
C THR A 98 -8.36 -4.69 1.51
N GLU A 99 -8.00 -5.89 1.03
CA GLU A 99 -7.84 -7.09 1.87
C GLU A 99 -6.68 -6.96 2.85
N PHE A 100 -5.65 -6.19 2.51
CA PHE A 100 -4.45 -6.02 3.32
C PHE A 100 -4.45 -4.72 4.12
N ILE A 101 -4.99 -3.66 3.53
CA ILE A 101 -5.03 -2.33 4.10
C ILE A 101 -6.48 -1.87 4.16
N SER A 102 -6.94 -1.31 5.28
CA SER A 102 -8.32 -0.84 5.34
C SER A 102 -8.56 0.31 4.34
N GLU A 103 -9.73 0.31 3.73
CA GLU A 103 -10.17 1.37 2.83
C GLU A 103 -10.11 2.76 3.49
N HIS A 104 -10.63 2.85 4.72
CA HIS A 104 -10.58 4.08 5.53
C HIS A 104 -9.16 4.62 5.73
N TYR A 105 -8.17 3.72 5.84
CA TYR A 105 -6.78 4.14 5.93
C TYR A 105 -6.29 4.68 4.59
N LEU A 106 -6.56 3.96 3.49
CA LEU A 106 -6.19 4.37 2.13
C LEU A 106 -6.80 5.72 1.72
N GLN A 107 -8.00 6.05 2.20
CA GLN A 107 -8.66 7.34 1.93
C GLN A 107 -8.02 8.52 2.68
N ARG A 108 -7.31 8.24 3.78
CA ARG A 108 -6.79 9.26 4.71
C ARG A 108 -5.29 9.49 4.61
N ILE A 109 -4.55 8.66 3.89
CA ILE A 109 -3.13 8.90 3.63
C ILE A 109 -2.94 10.21 2.87
N ARG A 110 -1.84 10.90 3.14
CA ARG A 110 -1.46 12.13 2.43
C ARG A 110 -0.55 11.87 1.25
N VAL A 111 0.34 10.88 1.35
CA VAL A 111 1.32 10.58 0.31
C VAL A 111 1.23 9.10 -0.06
N GLY A 112 0.84 8.83 -1.30
CA GLY A 112 0.85 7.49 -1.89
C GLY A 112 2.02 7.32 -2.85
N ILE A 113 2.73 6.20 -2.77
CA ILE A 113 3.85 5.87 -3.65
C ILE A 113 3.53 4.55 -4.36
N LEU A 114 3.07 4.63 -5.61
CA LEU A 114 2.79 3.47 -6.46
C LEU A 114 4.09 2.94 -7.06
N ARG A 115 4.40 1.68 -6.76
CA ARG A 115 5.59 0.96 -7.25
C ARG A 115 5.15 -0.24 -8.07
N LEU A 116 5.13 -0.07 -9.38
CA LEU A 116 4.54 -1.02 -10.31
C LEU A 116 5.59 -1.54 -11.28
N ASN A 117 5.87 -2.84 -11.25
CA ASN A 117 6.74 -3.51 -12.23
C ASN A 117 6.04 -3.79 -13.57
N HIS A 118 4.71 -3.87 -13.56
CA HIS A 118 3.87 -4.14 -14.73
C HIS A 118 2.58 -3.35 -14.58
N ALA A 119 1.85 -3.17 -15.68
CA ALA A 119 0.60 -2.42 -15.70
C ALA A 119 -0.54 -3.25 -15.06
N ASN A 120 -0.57 -3.30 -13.73
CA ASN A 120 -1.64 -3.96 -12.98
C ASN A 120 -2.91 -3.09 -13.01
N LYS A 121 -3.64 -3.14 -14.12
CA LYS A 121 -4.82 -2.31 -14.39
C LYS A 121 -5.86 -2.38 -13.26
N HIS A 122 -6.23 -3.58 -12.85
CA HIS A 122 -7.26 -3.77 -11.83
C HIS A 122 -6.85 -3.19 -10.48
N PHE A 123 -5.61 -3.41 -10.06
CA PHE A 123 -5.07 -2.82 -8.84
C PHE A 123 -5.15 -1.30 -8.84
N VAL A 124 -4.73 -0.67 -9.96
CA VAL A 124 -4.78 0.80 -10.07
C VAL A 124 -6.22 1.30 -10.07
N LEU A 125 -7.11 0.65 -10.82
CA LEU A 125 -8.52 1.06 -10.85
C LEU A 125 -9.19 0.92 -9.47
N SER A 126 -8.99 -0.20 -8.76
CA SER A 126 -9.51 -0.36 -7.40
C SER A 126 -9.02 0.73 -6.45
N LEU A 127 -7.74 1.14 -6.55
CA LEU A 127 -7.23 2.25 -5.74
C LEU A 127 -7.86 3.59 -6.11
N LEU A 128 -8.03 3.86 -7.40
CA LEU A 128 -8.69 5.07 -7.86
C LEU A 128 -10.16 5.12 -7.43
N ASP A 129 -10.85 3.98 -7.39
CA ASP A 129 -12.24 3.90 -6.90
C ASP A 129 -12.30 4.20 -5.39
N VAL A 130 -11.38 3.65 -4.60
CA VAL A 130 -11.27 3.93 -3.16
C VAL A 130 -11.03 5.42 -2.91
N TRP A 131 -10.13 6.04 -3.65
CA TRP A 131 -9.85 7.48 -3.56
C TRP A 131 -10.93 8.34 -4.20
N GLY A 132 -11.74 7.80 -5.11
CA GLY A 132 -12.89 8.50 -5.69
C GLY A 132 -14.01 8.74 -4.66
N ALA A 133 -14.12 7.90 -3.63
CA ALA A 133 -15.15 8.00 -2.59
C ALA A 133 -14.82 9.06 -1.52
N GLU A 134 -13.63 9.00 -0.91
CA GLU A 134 -13.09 10.04 -0.01
C GLU A 134 -11.59 10.15 -0.28
N ASN A 135 -11.09 11.36 -0.50
CA ASN A 135 -9.68 11.58 -0.83
C ASN A 135 -9.04 12.62 0.08
N ARG A 136 -7.95 12.24 0.75
CA ARG A 136 -7.07 13.15 1.48
C ARG A 136 -5.61 13.08 1.01
N LEU A 137 -5.38 12.48 -0.14
CA LEU A 137 -4.06 12.49 -0.77
C LEU A 137 -3.69 13.92 -1.16
N GLU A 138 -2.52 14.33 -0.72
CA GLU A 138 -1.85 15.56 -1.13
C GLU A 138 -0.98 15.31 -2.37
N ARG A 139 -0.44 14.08 -2.52
CA ARG A 139 0.43 13.72 -3.64
C ARG A 139 0.45 12.22 -3.91
N LEU A 140 0.50 11.87 -5.20
CA LEU A 140 0.69 10.49 -5.67
C LEU A 140 1.96 10.41 -6.53
N GLU A 141 2.89 9.55 -6.13
CA GLU A 141 4.12 9.28 -6.89
C GLU A 141 4.02 7.92 -7.57
N VAL A 142 4.35 7.83 -8.85
CA VAL A 142 4.20 6.62 -9.66
C VAL A 142 5.54 6.24 -10.25
N TYR A 143 6.11 5.14 -9.76
CA TYR A 143 7.36 4.56 -10.25
C TYR A 143 7.06 3.43 -11.24
N ARG A 144 7.51 3.61 -12.50
CA ARG A 144 7.36 2.65 -13.59
C ARG A 144 8.72 2.22 -14.17
N PRO A 145 8.84 1.01 -14.73
CA PRO A 145 10.07 0.57 -15.39
C PRO A 145 10.31 1.36 -16.69
N LYS A 146 11.57 1.67 -17.01
CA LYS A 146 11.94 2.27 -18.32
C LYS A 146 11.64 1.32 -19.48
N THR A 147 12.00 0.06 -19.32
CA THR A 147 11.72 -0.99 -20.31
C THR A 147 10.28 -1.42 -20.14
N GLN A 148 9.41 -1.05 -21.09
CA GLN A 148 7.98 -1.37 -21.04
C GLN A 148 7.67 -2.66 -21.81
N PRO A 149 7.58 -3.84 -21.15
CA PRO A 149 7.09 -5.03 -21.83
C PRO A 149 5.60 -4.91 -22.21
N ASP A 150 4.81 -4.09 -21.48
CA ASP A 150 3.34 -4.02 -21.59
C ASP A 150 2.80 -2.63 -22.00
N GLY A 151 3.33 -2.05 -23.08
CA GLY A 151 3.03 -0.67 -23.48
C GLY A 151 1.53 -0.33 -23.62
N GLN A 152 0.69 -1.25 -24.11
CA GLN A 152 -0.76 -1.00 -24.24
C GLN A 152 -1.48 -0.90 -22.89
N HIS A 153 -1.15 -1.78 -21.94
CA HIS A 153 -1.76 -1.77 -20.61
C HIS A 153 -1.30 -0.53 -19.82
N TRP A 154 -0.04 -0.12 -19.99
CA TRP A 154 0.48 1.12 -19.41
C TRP A 154 -0.24 2.36 -19.93
N LYS A 155 -0.56 2.44 -21.23
CA LYS A 155 -1.37 3.55 -21.77
C LYS A 155 -2.72 3.69 -21.06
N VAL A 156 -3.39 2.59 -20.74
CA VAL A 156 -4.68 2.62 -20.01
C VAL A 156 -4.48 3.09 -18.57
N VAL A 157 -3.48 2.56 -17.87
CA VAL A 157 -3.15 2.94 -16.50
C VAL A 157 -2.78 4.42 -16.42
N GLU A 158 -1.93 4.89 -17.33
CA GLU A 158 -1.52 6.29 -17.43
C GLU A 158 -2.68 7.20 -17.74
N SER A 159 -3.52 6.86 -18.71
CA SER A 159 -4.71 7.66 -19.04
C SER A 159 -5.61 7.86 -17.81
N ARG A 160 -5.81 6.81 -17.00
CA ARG A 160 -6.63 6.88 -15.79
C ARG A 160 -5.96 7.67 -14.67
N LEU A 161 -4.66 7.50 -14.48
CA LEU A 161 -3.88 8.28 -13.51
C LEU A 161 -3.81 9.77 -13.92
N TRP A 162 -3.75 10.07 -15.21
CA TRP A 162 -3.86 11.43 -15.75
C TRP A 162 -5.25 12.03 -15.53
N THR A 163 -6.32 11.26 -15.69
CA THR A 163 -7.65 11.75 -15.30
C THR A 163 -7.70 12.07 -13.81
N PHE A 164 -7.15 11.19 -12.97
CA PHE A 164 -7.06 11.42 -11.53
C PHE A 164 -6.15 12.59 -11.14
N SER A 165 -5.19 12.97 -12.01
CA SER A 165 -4.30 14.10 -11.74
C SER A 165 -5.01 15.45 -11.68
N SER A 166 -6.25 15.52 -12.16
CA SER A 166 -7.13 16.69 -11.99
C SER A 166 -7.54 16.90 -10.52
N MET A 167 -7.52 15.86 -9.69
CA MET A 167 -7.89 15.90 -8.27
C MET A 167 -6.67 15.97 -7.35
N VAL A 168 -5.61 15.23 -7.67
CA VAL A 168 -4.39 15.12 -6.85
C VAL A 168 -3.16 15.21 -7.74
N PRO A 169 -2.11 15.96 -7.37
CA PRO A 169 -0.84 15.95 -8.10
C PRO A 169 -0.27 14.53 -8.26
N VAL A 170 -0.17 14.05 -9.50
CA VAL A 170 0.45 12.77 -9.86
C VAL A 170 1.80 13.02 -10.52
N VAL A 171 2.87 12.45 -9.97
CA VAL A 171 4.22 12.57 -10.52
C VAL A 171 4.72 11.21 -10.99
N PHE A 172 5.15 11.13 -12.25
CA PHE A 172 5.67 9.90 -12.85
C PHE A 172 7.20 9.87 -12.80
N TYR A 173 7.75 8.73 -12.40
CA TYR A 173 9.18 8.45 -12.36
C TYR A 173 9.49 7.19 -13.16
N GLU A 174 10.39 7.32 -14.12
CA GLU A 174 10.91 6.20 -14.89
C GLU A 174 12.22 5.71 -14.29
N VAL A 175 12.23 4.45 -13.84
CA VAL A 175 13.35 3.87 -13.11
C VAL A 175 13.64 2.46 -13.60
N ASP A 176 14.88 1.99 -13.44
CA ASP A 176 15.25 0.64 -13.90
C ASP A 176 14.59 -0.45 -13.03
N ASN A 177 14.37 -0.17 -11.73
CA ASN A 177 13.67 -1.07 -10.82
C ASN A 177 12.76 -0.32 -9.83
N PRO A 178 11.44 -0.22 -10.07
CA PRO A 178 10.54 0.56 -9.23
C PRO A 178 10.33 -0.01 -7.82
N LEU A 179 10.71 -1.27 -7.57
CA LEU A 179 10.61 -1.89 -6.24
C LEU A 179 11.75 -1.49 -5.29
N LYS A 180 12.90 -1.07 -5.81
CA LYS A 180 14.13 -0.86 -5.02
C LYS A 180 14.53 0.61 -4.86
N VAL A 181 13.87 1.54 -5.56
CA VAL A 181 14.24 2.95 -5.55
C VAL A 181 13.88 3.58 -4.20
N GLU A 182 14.84 4.15 -3.48
CA GLU A 182 14.52 4.96 -2.32
C GLU A 182 13.70 6.19 -2.76
N PRO A 183 12.62 6.57 -2.04
CA PRO A 183 11.86 7.75 -2.40
C PRO A 183 12.81 8.96 -2.41
N SER A 184 12.79 9.70 -3.53
CA SER A 184 13.58 10.91 -3.66
C SER A 184 13.20 11.86 -2.53
N ARG A 185 14.10 12.07 -1.57
CA ARG A 185 13.96 13.12 -0.56
C ARG A 185 13.96 14.45 -1.28
N THR A 186 12.79 14.97 -1.61
CA THR A 186 12.65 16.40 -1.90
C THR A 186 12.88 17.14 -0.59
N THR A 187 14.11 17.65 -0.45
CA THR A 187 14.49 18.73 0.46
C THR A 187 13.60 19.94 0.30
#